data_AF-A0AAU9NWU6-F1
#
_entry.id   AF-A0AAU9NWU6-F1
#
_cell.length_a   1.000
_cell.length_b   1.000
_cell.length_c   1.000
_cell.angle_alpha   90.00
_cell.angle_beta   90.00
_cell.angle_gamma   90.00
#
_symmetry.space_group_name_H-M   'P 1'
#
loop_
_entity.id
_entity.type
_entity.pdbx_description
1 polymer ?
#
loop_
_entity_poly.entity_id
_entity_poly.type
_entity_poly.pdbx_seq_one_letter_code
_entity_poly.pdbx_strand_id
1 'polypeptide(L)'
;MPEKRTCEEPHGTVEIWRGNVVGREAKELFEAVEHRYPNTFQRVQIRVTTFWLGNLKELHATIKRFMGLTVDTLAQEQITGLWQDFKDLEALGFDLSWAHKRLNMVARLKFGNEPLQKELMALEHSLGPLKERVDEIMKQLLKAHDMYMKALSEYEDATKARNKKVEEMTRVFGPDFDRVLQDRLGYGMLPGY
;
A
#
# COMPACT_ATOMS: atom_id res chain seq x y z
N MET A 1 28.33 49.81 50.69
CA MET A 1 27.29 49.03 49.97
C MET A 1 26.75 49.86 48.83
N PRO A 2 27.22 49.61 47.59
CA PRO A 2 26.37 49.73 46.42
C PRO A 2 26.26 48.37 45.73
N GLU A 3 25.02 47.95 45.49
CA GLU A 3 24.69 46.71 44.80
C GLU A 3 25.11 46.79 43.32
N LYS A 4 26.02 45.89 42.93
CA LYS A 4 26.22 45.54 41.52
C LYS A 4 24.98 44.79 41.06
N ARG A 5 24.11 45.44 40.29
CA ARG A 5 23.19 44.73 39.39
C ARG A 5 23.99 44.25 38.19
N THR A 6 24.42 43.00 38.24
CA THR A 6 24.83 42.23 37.06
C THR A 6 23.63 42.17 36.12
N CYS A 7 23.77 42.79 34.95
CA CYS A 7 22.93 42.52 33.80
C CYS A 7 23.27 41.10 33.34
N GLU A 8 22.40 40.14 33.68
CA GLU A 8 22.40 38.84 33.00
C GLU A 8 21.82 39.05 31.61
N GLU A 9 22.69 39.14 30.61
CA GLU A 9 22.31 38.91 29.22
C GLU A 9 21.93 37.44 29.05
N PRO A 10 20.81 37.10 28.40
CA PRO A 10 20.48 35.72 28.10
C PRO A 10 21.42 35.25 26.99
N HIS A 11 22.53 34.61 27.34
CA HIS A 11 23.37 33.87 26.41
C HIS A 11 22.55 32.72 25.83
N GLY A 12 21.84 33.00 24.72
CA GLY A 12 21.32 31.97 23.83
C GLY A 12 22.47 31.06 23.46
N THR A 13 22.32 29.78 23.77
CA THR A 13 23.34 28.74 23.61
C THR A 13 23.86 28.80 22.17
N VAL A 14 25.12 29.18 22.00
CA VAL A 14 25.77 29.30 20.70
C VAL A 14 25.95 27.89 20.14
N GLU A 15 25.02 27.46 19.29
CA GLU A 15 25.07 26.13 18.69
C GLU A 15 26.05 26.10 17.51
N ILE A 16 27.06 25.25 17.65
CA ILE A 16 28.17 25.11 16.71
C ILE A 16 28.03 23.80 15.93
N TRP A 17 28.16 23.88 14.61
CA TRP A 17 28.24 22.72 13.71
C TRP A 17 29.55 22.79 12.91
N ARG A 18 30.39 21.75 13.04
CA ARG A 18 31.74 21.67 12.44
C ARG A 18 32.56 22.97 12.61
N GLY A 19 32.52 23.58 13.80
CA GLY A 19 33.25 24.82 14.12
C GLY A 19 32.59 26.13 13.68
N ASN A 20 31.37 26.10 13.11
CA ASN A 20 30.64 27.29 12.68
C ASN A 20 29.39 27.53 13.52
N VAL A 21 29.13 28.79 13.88
CA VAL A 21 27.95 29.21 14.65
C VAL A 21 26.74 29.30 13.72
N VAL A 22 25.96 28.21 13.60
CA VAL A 22 24.84 28.11 12.65
C VAL A 22 23.46 28.22 13.32
N GLY A 23 23.41 28.16 14.66
CA GLY A 23 22.16 28.13 15.43
C GLY A 23 21.54 26.73 15.50
N ARG A 24 20.59 26.53 16.42
CA ARG A 24 20.04 25.20 16.75
C ARG A 24 19.37 24.52 15.56
N GLU A 25 18.40 25.18 14.92
CA GLU A 25 17.63 24.58 13.81
C GLU A 25 18.53 24.12 12.66
N ALA A 26 19.51 24.96 12.27
CA ALA A 26 20.43 24.64 11.20
C ALA A 26 21.33 23.47 11.57
N LYS A 27 21.83 23.43 12.81
CA LYS A 27 22.64 22.32 13.32
C LYS A 27 21.88 21.00 13.29
N GLU A 28 20.67 20.97 13.86
CA GLU A 28 19.82 19.77 13.87
C GLU A 28 19.53 19.28 12.44
N LEU A 29 19.24 20.21 11.52
CA LEU A 29 19.03 19.87 10.13
C LEU A 29 20.28 19.27 9.48
N PHE A 30 21.44 19.90 9.65
CA PHE A 30 22.67 19.42 9.05
C PHE A 30 23.09 18.07 9.61
N GLU A 31 22.94 17.84 10.91
CA GLU A 31 23.18 16.52 11.53
C GLU A 31 22.24 15.46 10.95
N ALA A 32 20.95 15.77 10.77
CA ALA A 32 20.00 14.84 10.15
C ALA A 32 20.34 14.55 8.68
N VAL A 33 20.74 15.56 7.91
CA VAL A 33 21.16 15.42 6.51
C VAL A 33 22.46 14.62 6.42
N GLU A 34 23.44 14.89 7.29
CA GLU A 34 24.71 14.17 7.34
C GLU A 34 24.51 12.70 7.72
N HIS A 35 23.62 12.42 8.67
CA HIS A 35 23.30 11.05 9.06
C HIS A 35 22.64 10.27 7.90
N ARG A 36 21.68 10.89 7.19
CA ARG A 36 20.91 10.22 6.14
C ARG A 36 21.62 10.19 4.78
N TYR A 37 22.42 11.20 4.51
CA TYR A 37 23.13 11.44 3.25
C TYR A 37 24.59 11.82 3.55
N PRO A 38 25.42 10.86 4.00
CA PRO A 38 26.76 11.14 4.52
C PRO A 38 27.70 11.82 3.51
N ASN A 39 27.47 11.61 2.22
CA ASN A 39 28.28 12.22 1.16
C ASN A 39 28.05 13.74 1.03
N THR A 40 26.92 14.27 1.54
CA THR A 40 26.51 15.68 1.36
C THR A 40 27.60 16.65 1.77
N PHE A 41 28.33 16.36 2.85
CA PHE A 41 29.34 17.23 3.42
C PHE A 41 30.77 16.70 3.26
N GLN A 42 30.96 15.59 2.53
CA GLN A 42 32.24 14.87 2.47
C GLN A 42 33.32 15.69 1.78
N ARG A 43 32.96 16.46 0.74
CA ARG A 43 33.89 17.28 -0.05
C ARG A 43 34.04 18.70 0.48
N VAL A 44 33.24 19.09 1.46
CA VAL A 44 33.19 20.45 2.00
C VAL A 44 34.35 20.66 2.98
N GLN A 45 35.30 21.52 2.61
CA GLN A 45 36.41 21.90 3.47
C GLN A 45 36.17 23.28 4.08
N ILE A 46 35.59 23.31 5.27
CA ILE A 46 35.30 24.57 5.98
C ILE A 46 36.59 25.10 6.62
N ARG A 47 37.32 25.95 5.90
CA ARG A 47 38.59 26.55 6.36
C ARG A 47 38.48 28.00 6.83
N VAL A 48 37.47 28.76 6.39
CA VAL A 48 37.29 30.19 6.70
C VAL A 48 35.89 30.45 7.25
N THR A 49 35.77 30.57 8.57
CA THR A 49 34.49 30.59 9.31
C THR A 49 33.52 31.69 8.88
N THR A 50 34.00 32.89 8.53
CA THR A 50 33.13 34.02 8.17
C THR A 50 32.47 33.88 6.79
N PHE A 51 33.20 33.35 5.80
CA PHE A 51 32.67 33.13 4.45
C PHE A 51 31.70 31.94 4.43
N TRP A 52 32.05 30.87 5.14
CA TRP A 52 31.24 29.65 5.19
C TRP A 52 29.91 29.84 5.91
N LEU A 53 29.80 30.77 6.85
CA LEU A 53 28.54 31.04 7.54
C LEU A 53 27.42 31.49 6.58
N GLY A 54 27.74 32.30 5.57
CA GLY A 54 26.78 32.72 4.54
C GLY A 54 26.26 31.52 3.75
N ASN A 55 27.18 30.69 3.25
CA ASN A 55 26.88 29.49 2.47
C ASN A 55 26.07 28.46 3.28
N LEU A 56 26.37 28.30 4.58
CA LEU A 56 25.62 27.41 5.46
C LEU A 56 24.20 27.95 5.70
N LYS A 57 24.02 29.25 5.87
CA LYS A 57 22.67 29.84 5.97
C LYS A 57 21.86 29.62 4.69
N GLU A 58 22.49 29.76 3.53
CA GLU A 58 21.86 29.49 2.24
C GLU A 58 21.49 28.02 2.10
N LEU A 59 22.41 27.10 2.40
CA LEU A 59 22.13 25.65 2.42
C LEU A 59 20.96 25.32 3.34
N HIS A 60 20.93 25.86 4.56
CA HIS A 60 19.84 25.66 5.49
C HIS A 60 18.51 26.14 4.90
N ALA A 61 18.48 27.37 4.37
CA ALA A 61 17.27 27.94 3.77
C ALA A 61 16.77 27.09 2.58
N THR A 62 17.69 26.67 1.70
CA THR A 62 17.36 25.87 0.52
C THR A 62 16.84 24.49 0.89
N ILE A 63 17.49 23.77 1.80
CA ILE A 63 17.02 22.46 2.27
C ILE A 63 15.69 22.60 3.01
N LYS A 64 15.54 23.61 3.87
CA LYS A 64 14.27 23.88 4.59
C LYS A 64 13.13 24.15 3.61
N ARG A 65 13.37 24.98 2.58
CA ARG A 65 12.41 25.24 1.50
C ARG A 65 12.07 23.97 0.74
N PHE A 66 13.08 23.19 0.35
CA PHE A 66 12.89 21.92 -0.36
C PHE A 66 12.01 20.94 0.44
N MET A 67 12.26 20.78 1.74
CA MET A 67 11.49 19.87 2.60
C MET A 67 10.10 20.39 2.93
N GLY A 68 9.90 21.71 2.97
CA GLY A 68 8.60 22.33 3.25
C GLY A 68 7.63 22.33 2.07
N LEU A 69 8.11 22.08 0.85
CA LEU A 69 7.26 22.04 -0.35
C LEU A 69 6.46 20.73 -0.40
N THR A 70 5.15 20.85 -0.56
CA THR A 70 4.28 19.70 -0.79
C THR A 70 4.17 19.41 -2.28
N VAL A 71 4.03 18.12 -2.63
CA VAL A 71 3.86 17.71 -4.03
C VAL A 71 2.65 18.41 -4.62
N ASP A 72 1.53 18.53 -3.92
CA ASP A 72 0.29 19.11 -4.46
C ASP A 72 0.40 20.61 -4.80
N THR A 73 1.17 21.37 -4.03
CA THR A 73 1.31 22.83 -4.22
C THR A 73 2.50 23.23 -5.09
N LEU A 74 3.41 22.28 -5.37
CA LEU A 74 4.62 22.54 -6.14
C LEU A 74 4.31 23.08 -7.55
N ALA A 75 4.90 24.20 -7.95
CA ALA A 75 4.84 24.73 -9.31
C ALA A 75 6.11 24.38 -10.11
N GLN A 76 6.01 24.38 -11.44
CA GLN A 76 7.15 24.03 -12.30
C GLN A 76 8.30 25.05 -12.18
N GLU A 77 8.00 26.32 -11.95
CA GLU A 77 8.98 27.38 -11.68
C GLU A 77 9.78 27.12 -10.40
N GLN A 78 9.12 26.59 -9.36
CA GLN A 78 9.77 26.24 -8.09
C GLN A 78 10.73 25.06 -8.25
N ILE A 79 10.42 24.12 -9.15
CA ILE A 79 11.35 23.04 -9.52
C ILE A 79 12.61 23.64 -10.15
N THR A 80 12.46 24.50 -11.15
CA THR A 80 13.59 25.14 -11.82
C THR A 80 14.44 25.95 -10.84
N GLY A 81 13.80 26.72 -9.93
CA GLY A 81 14.50 27.47 -8.89
C GLY A 81 15.28 26.56 -7.93
N LEU A 82 14.68 25.45 -7.47
CA LEU A 82 15.39 24.47 -6.64
C LEU A 82 16.56 23.80 -7.37
N TRP A 83 16.42 23.50 -8.65
CA TRP A 83 17.51 22.95 -9.46
C TRP A 83 18.71 23.90 -9.50
N GLN A 84 18.44 25.20 -9.67
CA GLN A 84 19.48 26.21 -9.71
C GLN A 84 20.15 26.37 -8.34
N ASP A 85 19.37 26.51 -7.26
CA ASP A 85 19.92 26.63 -5.91
C ASP A 85 20.77 25.42 -5.52
N PHE A 86 20.35 24.21 -5.89
CA PHE A 86 21.17 23.01 -5.66
C PHE A 86 22.47 23.05 -6.44
N LYS A 87 22.44 23.45 -7.72
CA LYS A 87 23.64 23.55 -8.55
C LYS A 87 24.64 24.58 -7.99
N ASP A 88 24.14 25.69 -7.48
CA ASP A 88 24.97 26.74 -6.88
C ASP A 88 25.63 26.25 -5.57
N LEU A 89 24.89 25.51 -4.75
CA LEU A 89 25.43 24.85 -3.55
C LEU A 89 26.41 23.71 -3.90
N GLU A 90 26.15 22.94 -4.95
CA GLU A 90 27.08 21.90 -5.43
C GLU A 90 28.40 22.49 -5.91
N ALA A 91 28.40 23.70 -6.48
CA ALA A 91 29.63 24.43 -6.83
C ALA A 91 30.48 24.77 -5.59
N LEU A 92 29.88 24.83 -4.40
CA LEU A 92 30.57 24.98 -3.12
C LEU A 92 31.06 23.64 -2.53
N GLY A 93 30.78 22.52 -3.20
CA GLY A 93 31.24 21.18 -2.82
C GLY A 93 30.25 20.38 -1.98
N PHE A 94 29.02 20.85 -1.79
CA PHE A 94 27.95 20.02 -1.21
C PHE A 94 27.54 18.95 -2.23
N ASP A 95 27.33 17.70 -1.80
CA ASP A 95 26.75 16.66 -2.67
C ASP A 95 25.22 16.63 -2.47
N LEU A 96 24.48 17.19 -3.43
CA LEU A 96 23.02 17.26 -3.40
C LEU A 96 22.37 16.32 -4.41
N SER A 97 23.09 15.28 -4.83
CA SER A 97 22.60 14.27 -5.77
C SER A 97 21.32 13.57 -5.28
N TRP A 98 21.18 13.40 -3.96
CA TRP A 98 19.96 12.87 -3.34
C TRP A 98 18.76 13.81 -3.52
N ALA A 99 18.97 15.13 -3.40
CA ALA A 99 17.94 16.14 -3.54
C ALA A 99 17.50 16.24 -5.01
N HIS A 100 18.47 16.24 -5.93
CA HIS A 100 18.21 16.15 -7.37
C HIS A 100 17.41 14.91 -7.77
N LYS A 101 17.79 13.74 -7.25
CA LYS A 101 17.05 12.49 -7.52
C LYS A 101 15.60 12.59 -7.05
N ARG A 102 15.38 13.13 -5.85
CA ARG A 102 14.04 13.30 -5.29
C ARG A 102 13.24 14.32 -6.09
N LEU A 103 13.83 15.46 -6.46
CA LEU A 103 13.19 16.51 -7.24
C LEU A 103 12.80 16.01 -8.64
N ASN A 104 13.68 15.25 -9.30
CA ASN A 104 13.40 14.62 -10.61
C ASN A 104 12.22 13.65 -10.52
N MET A 105 12.19 12.79 -9.50
CA MET A 105 11.07 11.87 -9.30
C MET A 105 9.75 12.61 -9.09
N VAL A 106 9.73 13.66 -8.27
CA VAL A 106 8.53 14.48 -8.06
C VAL A 106 8.12 15.19 -9.36
N ALA A 107 9.08 15.73 -10.12
CA ALA A 107 8.81 16.39 -11.39
C ALA A 107 8.13 15.43 -12.38
N ARG A 108 8.64 14.20 -12.50
CA ARG A 108 8.08 13.16 -13.36
C ARG A 108 6.70 12.73 -12.92
N LEU A 109 6.48 12.50 -11.62
CA LEU A 109 5.17 12.06 -11.10
C LEU A 109 4.09 13.14 -11.14
N LYS A 110 4.48 14.41 -10.98
CA LYS A 110 3.49 15.51 -10.97
C LYS A 110 3.22 16.10 -12.35
N PHE A 111 4.29 16.37 -13.09
CA PHE A 111 4.23 17.11 -14.35
C PHE A 111 4.54 16.23 -15.56
N GLY A 112 5.16 15.07 -15.35
CA GLY A 112 5.31 14.07 -16.39
C GLY A 112 3.97 13.37 -16.66
N ASN A 113 3.70 13.14 -17.94
CA ASN A 113 2.66 12.21 -18.38
C ASN A 113 3.15 10.77 -18.18
N GLU A 114 3.50 10.38 -16.95
CA GLU A 114 4.07 9.06 -16.67
C GLU A 114 3.07 7.95 -17.03
N PRO A 115 3.35 7.14 -18.07
CA PRO A 115 2.42 6.11 -18.53
C PRO A 115 2.06 5.14 -17.41
N LEU A 116 3.05 4.78 -16.59
CA LEU A 116 2.88 3.87 -15.45
C LEU A 116 1.88 4.41 -14.41
N GLN A 117 1.83 5.72 -14.18
CA GLN A 117 0.88 6.30 -13.23
C GLN A 117 -0.54 6.26 -13.80
N LYS A 118 -0.71 6.50 -15.10
CA LYS A 118 -2.01 6.37 -15.77
C LYS A 118 -2.48 4.91 -15.80
N GLU A 119 -1.57 3.99 -16.09
CA GLU A 119 -1.84 2.55 -16.06
C GLU A 119 -2.23 2.10 -14.65
N LEU A 120 -1.52 2.55 -13.61
CA LEU A 120 -1.87 2.25 -12.22
C LEU A 120 -3.27 2.75 -11.86
N MET A 121 -3.60 4.01 -12.19
CA MET A 121 -4.94 4.57 -11.95
C MET A 121 -6.03 3.82 -12.72
N ALA A 122 -5.75 3.41 -13.96
CA ALA A 122 -6.69 2.61 -14.76
C ALA A 122 -6.91 1.21 -14.15
N LEU A 123 -5.85 0.57 -13.66
CA LEU A 123 -5.93 -0.71 -12.95
C LEU A 123 -6.74 -0.56 -11.66
N GLU A 124 -6.44 0.45 -10.83
CA GLU A 124 -7.19 0.74 -9.60
C GLU A 124 -8.68 0.98 -9.88
N HIS A 125 -9.01 1.72 -10.94
CA HIS A 125 -10.39 1.95 -11.34
C HIS A 125 -11.08 0.64 -11.80
N SER A 126 -10.33 -0.26 -12.43
CA SER A 126 -10.87 -1.56 -12.88
C SER A 126 -11.14 -2.55 -11.74
N LEU A 127 -10.47 -2.42 -10.59
CA LEU A 127 -10.60 -3.35 -9.47
C LEU A 127 -12.00 -3.32 -8.84
N GLY A 128 -12.64 -2.16 -8.76
CA GLY A 128 -13.99 -2.02 -8.20
C GLY A 128 -15.02 -2.91 -8.93
N PRO A 129 -15.24 -2.70 -10.23
CA PRO A 129 -16.14 -3.54 -11.02
C PRO A 129 -15.76 -5.03 -11.04
N LEU A 130 -14.46 -5.34 -11.00
CA LEU A 130 -13.99 -6.73 -10.88
C LEU A 130 -14.45 -7.37 -9.57
N LYS A 131 -14.30 -6.66 -8.45
CA LYS A 131 -14.75 -7.12 -7.14
C LYS A 131 -16.26 -7.32 -7.10
N GLU A 132 -17.04 -6.37 -7.62
CA GLU A 132 -18.50 -6.48 -7.70
C GLU A 132 -18.95 -7.71 -8.49
N ARG A 133 -18.27 -8.03 -9.61
CA ARG A 133 -18.55 -9.24 -10.38
C ARG A 133 -18.25 -10.51 -9.59
N VAL A 134 -17.15 -10.55 -8.86
CA VAL A 134 -16.80 -11.71 -8.00
C VAL A 134 -17.86 -11.89 -6.90
N ASP A 135 -18.27 -10.81 -6.26
CA ASP A 135 -19.30 -10.85 -5.20
C ASP A 135 -20.64 -11.36 -5.75
N GLU A 136 -21.02 -10.94 -6.96
CA GLU A 136 -22.25 -11.40 -7.62
C GLU A 136 -22.19 -12.90 -7.97
N ILE A 137 -21.06 -13.36 -8.54
CA ILE A 137 -20.85 -14.78 -8.83
C ILE A 137 -20.92 -15.61 -7.53
N MET A 138 -20.33 -15.13 -6.44
CA MET A 138 -20.38 -15.81 -5.14
C MET A 138 -21.82 -15.95 -4.63
N LYS A 139 -22.63 -14.89 -4.73
CA LYS A 139 -24.06 -14.94 -4.34
C LYS A 139 -24.84 -15.98 -5.16
N GLN A 140 -24.60 -16.02 -6.47
CA GLN A 140 -25.25 -16.99 -7.35
C GLN A 140 -24.84 -18.42 -7.00
N LEU A 141 -23.56 -18.64 -6.71
CA LEU A 141 -23.04 -19.95 -6.29
C LEU A 141 -23.67 -20.42 -4.99
N LEU A 142 -23.78 -19.54 -3.98
CA LEU A 142 -24.44 -19.86 -2.71
C LEU A 142 -25.91 -20.23 -2.91
N LYS A 143 -26.64 -19.45 -3.73
CA LYS A 143 -28.04 -19.75 -4.04
C LYS A 143 -28.19 -21.10 -4.75
N ALA A 144 -27.32 -21.40 -5.71
CA ALA A 144 -27.32 -22.69 -6.40
C ALA A 144 -27.01 -23.85 -5.45
N HIS A 145 -26.09 -23.64 -4.51
CA HIS A 145 -25.75 -24.62 -3.47
C HIS A 145 -26.95 -24.92 -2.56
N ASP A 146 -27.66 -23.89 -2.08
CA ASP A 146 -28.85 -24.08 -1.25
C ASP A 146 -29.95 -24.85 -1.99
N MET A 147 -30.16 -24.54 -3.27
CA MET A 147 -31.12 -25.27 -4.11
C MET A 147 -30.72 -26.74 -4.29
N TYR A 148 -29.43 -27.02 -4.49
CA TYR A 148 -28.91 -28.38 -4.58
C TYR A 148 -29.13 -29.16 -3.28
N MET A 149 -28.81 -28.56 -2.12
CA MET A 149 -28.99 -29.21 -0.83
C MET A 149 -30.47 -29.52 -0.54
N LYS A 150 -31.38 -28.62 -0.95
CA LYS A 150 -32.83 -28.88 -0.86
C LYS A 150 -33.26 -30.06 -1.74
N ALA A 151 -32.83 -30.08 -3.00
CA ALA A 151 -33.16 -31.17 -3.92
C ALA A 151 -32.62 -32.53 -3.44
N LEU A 152 -31.44 -32.53 -2.82
CA LEU A 152 -30.85 -33.72 -2.22
C LEU A 152 -31.72 -34.25 -1.06
N SER A 153 -32.16 -33.36 -0.16
CA SER A 153 -33.06 -33.74 0.94
C SER A 153 -34.38 -34.32 0.42
N GLU A 154 -34.98 -33.70 -0.61
CA GLU A 154 -36.22 -34.19 -1.23
C GLU A 154 -36.05 -35.57 -1.86
N TYR A 155 -34.90 -35.81 -2.51
CA TYR A 155 -34.55 -37.12 -3.07
C TYR A 155 -34.39 -38.20 -1.99
N GLU A 156 -33.73 -37.88 -0.89
CA GLU A 156 -33.56 -38.79 0.24
C GLU A 156 -34.90 -39.16 0.89
N ASP A 157 -35.79 -38.18 1.06
CA ASP A 157 -37.12 -38.40 1.62
C ASP A 157 -38.00 -39.25 0.70
N ALA A 158 -37.96 -38.99 -0.62
CA ALA A 158 -38.64 -39.82 -1.61
C ALA A 158 -38.11 -41.26 -1.61
N THR A 159 -36.79 -41.44 -1.47
CA THR A 159 -36.15 -42.75 -1.39
C THR A 159 -36.60 -43.51 -0.13
N LYS A 160 -36.63 -42.84 1.03
CA LYS A 160 -37.15 -43.42 2.29
C LYS A 160 -38.62 -43.82 2.15
N ALA A 161 -39.46 -42.96 1.58
CA ALA A 161 -40.87 -43.24 1.36
C ALA A 161 -41.08 -44.44 0.43
N ARG A 162 -40.32 -44.51 -0.67
CA ARG A 162 -40.33 -45.66 -1.59
C ARG A 162 -39.94 -46.95 -0.87
N ASN A 163 -38.86 -46.94 -0.10
CA ASN A 163 -38.38 -48.13 0.60
C ASN A 163 -39.40 -48.62 1.64
N LYS A 164 -40.04 -47.71 2.38
CA LYS A 164 -41.15 -48.06 3.28
C LYS A 164 -42.30 -48.74 2.54
N LYS A 165 -42.65 -48.25 1.34
CA LYS A 165 -43.72 -48.86 0.53
C LYS A 165 -43.34 -50.25 0.02
N VAL A 166 -42.08 -50.46 -0.35
CA VAL A 166 -41.56 -51.78 -0.70
C VAL A 166 -41.64 -52.74 0.50
N GLU A 167 -41.26 -52.30 1.70
CA GLU A 167 -41.40 -53.12 2.91
C GLU A 167 -42.87 -53.48 3.20
N GLU A 168 -43.80 -52.54 3.04
CA GLU A 168 -45.24 -52.78 3.17
C GLU A 168 -45.72 -53.82 2.14
N MET A 169 -45.28 -53.73 0.88
CA MET A 169 -45.61 -54.70 -0.17
C MET A 169 -45.05 -56.08 0.13
N THR A 170 -43.77 -56.17 0.54
CA THR A 170 -43.14 -57.43 0.98
C THR A 170 -43.93 -58.08 2.11
N ARG A 171 -44.44 -57.30 3.07
CA ARG A 171 -45.24 -57.82 4.18
C ARG A 171 -46.59 -58.38 3.74
N VAL A 172 -47.24 -57.76 2.75
CA VAL A 172 -48.58 -58.16 2.27
C VAL A 172 -48.51 -59.32 1.28
N PHE A 173 -47.56 -59.29 0.36
CA PHE A 173 -47.48 -60.21 -0.79
C PHE A 173 -46.35 -61.24 -0.69
N GLY A 174 -45.49 -61.14 0.33
CA GLY A 174 -44.32 -62.00 0.50
C GLY A 174 -43.06 -61.45 -0.18
N PRO A 175 -41.89 -62.07 0.08
CA PRO A 175 -40.59 -61.60 -0.42
C PRO A 175 -40.44 -61.68 -1.94
N ASP A 176 -41.26 -62.49 -2.62
CA ASP A 176 -41.19 -62.68 -4.07
C ASP A 176 -42.05 -61.68 -4.86
N PHE A 177 -42.71 -60.71 -4.21
CA PHE A 177 -43.63 -59.78 -4.90
C PHE A 177 -42.94 -58.99 -6.03
N ASP A 178 -41.71 -58.53 -5.81
CA ASP A 178 -40.94 -57.78 -6.81
C ASP A 178 -40.62 -58.65 -8.04
N ARG A 179 -40.37 -59.96 -7.85
CA ARG A 179 -40.18 -60.91 -8.95
C ARG A 179 -41.46 -61.13 -9.73
N VAL A 180 -42.59 -61.28 -9.03
CA VAL A 180 -43.91 -61.45 -9.68
C VAL A 180 -44.31 -60.21 -10.50
N LEU A 181 -43.94 -59.01 -10.07
CA LEU A 181 -44.19 -57.77 -10.83
C LEU A 181 -43.26 -57.58 -12.02
N GLN A 182 -42.03 -58.09 -11.95
CA GLN A 182 -41.02 -57.97 -13.01
C GLN A 182 -41.08 -59.09 -14.04
N ASP A 183 -41.61 -60.27 -13.67
CA ASP A 183 -41.73 -61.43 -14.53
C ASP A 183 -43.13 -61.57 -15.17
N ARG A 184 -43.22 -62.37 -16.23
CA ARG A 184 -44.50 -62.81 -16.78
C ARG A 184 -45.11 -63.83 -15.83
N LEU A 185 -46.37 -63.62 -15.45
CA LEU A 185 -47.24 -64.39 -14.53
C LEU A 185 -47.00 -65.91 -14.38
N GLY A 186 -46.48 -66.60 -15.39
CA GLY A 186 -46.30 -68.06 -15.40
C GLY A 186 -44.87 -68.61 -15.32
N TYR A 187 -43.81 -67.83 -15.58
CA TYR A 187 -42.47 -68.40 -15.83
C TYR A 187 -41.61 -68.63 -14.57
N GLY A 188 -41.95 -68.03 -13.42
CA GLY A 188 -41.20 -68.21 -12.17
C GLY A 188 -41.73 -69.31 -11.23
N MET A 189 -42.83 -69.98 -11.59
CA MET A 189 -43.50 -70.95 -10.69
C MET A 189 -42.97 -72.38 -10.79
N LEU A 190 -42.06 -72.68 -11.73
CA LEU A 190 -41.51 -74.02 -11.93
C LEU A 190 -39.98 -73.98 -11.87
N PRO A 191 -39.32 -74.77 -11.01
CA PRO A 191 -37.86 -74.87 -11.05
C PRO A 191 -37.44 -75.62 -12.33
N GLY A 192 -36.82 -74.91 -13.27
CA GLY A 192 -36.11 -75.51 -14.41
C GLY A 192 -36.63 -75.20 -15.82
N TYR A 193 -37.38 -74.11 -16.04
CA TYR A 193 -37.71 -73.61 -17.39
C TYR A 193 -37.44 -72.12 -17.52
#